data_AF-A0A2J7R2M6-F1
#
_entry.id   AF-A0A2J7R2M6-F1
#
_cell.length_a   1.000
_cell.length_b   1.000
_cell.length_c   1.000
_cell.angle_alpha   90.00
_cell.angle_beta   90.00
_cell.angle_gamma   90.00
#
_symmetry.space_group_name_H-M   'P 1'
#
loop_
_entity.id
_entity.type
_entity.pdbx_description
1 polymer ?
#
loop_
_entity_poly.entity_id
_entity_poly.type
_entity_poly.pdbx_seq_one_letter_code
_entity_poly.pdbx_strand_id
1 'polypeptide(L)'
;MALETDLSPSSQRHGREGHKLPEGRSQISSSPASLPPNSEQPNLRPLPVSLTADMRNVQAMTDIKTHIGYARAWVRLSLEKKLLSRHLRTLLSDSALLRSQYKRYAFLRCEDEKEQFLYHLLTLNAVDYFCFTNTYTGTKLPYRVVIFPSRKTSAATTSANSWVAVSGTLGETSPVPIPRGALEFLFRHKNLGILTTLRIGHDNSGPSPKWMVEHVVVRNEVTGHTYKFPCGRWLGRGIDDDSTERLLVGELVPRDVDSDELVETCRTPPPRCHSPSVPRRSQDARPSLAEIQHMLGDAVNSIVKLLYHRKHDKERSTLTLLLCGETGLVYCLEQAFLTGFKSTRLFGRNLYLWDYFLRAKEQFEATLLDSDGDMTPHPSEKQILHCYCNLVNQIGSTSHTLGKDGKFQLFVCLCAREHLLSRMLTPLSLCCVTLEMYEEQSFLRSPTLLTFLRQILESLDEFDIVLENSLTQGIGGTH
;
A
#
# COMPACT_ATOMS: atom_id res chain seq x y z
N MET A 1 -15.19 33.37 34.29
CA MET A 1 -15.02 34.82 34.53
C MET A 1 -13.54 35.14 34.41
N ALA A 2 -13.19 35.99 33.45
CA ALA A 2 -12.21 37.08 33.52
C ALA A 2 -11.61 37.38 34.93
N LEU A 3 -10.38 37.86 35.14
CA LEU A 3 -9.35 38.55 34.34
C LEU A 3 -8.06 38.63 35.20
N GLU A 4 -6.91 38.79 34.53
CA GLU A 4 -5.72 39.63 34.80
C GLU A 4 -5.19 39.82 36.26
N THR A 5 -3.88 39.87 36.50
CA THR A 5 -3.04 41.04 36.19
C THR A 5 -1.54 40.79 36.51
N ASP A 6 -0.71 41.43 35.67
CA ASP A 6 0.62 42.05 35.85
C ASP A 6 1.48 41.84 37.11
N LEU A 7 2.81 41.82 36.90
CA LEU A 7 3.74 42.85 37.39
C LEU A 7 5.19 42.63 36.87
N SER A 8 5.76 43.70 36.30
CA SER A 8 7.20 43.98 36.09
C SER A 8 7.63 45.11 37.06
N PRO A 9 8.81 45.78 36.96
CA PRO A 9 10.23 45.37 36.99
C PRO A 9 11.09 46.25 37.96
N SER A 10 12.43 46.05 38.01
CA SER A 10 13.44 47.06 38.44
C SER A 10 14.82 46.68 37.85
N SER A 11 15.50 47.43 36.96
CA SER A 11 16.27 48.71 37.05
C SER A 11 17.50 48.60 38.00
N GLN A 12 18.77 48.90 37.68
CA GLN A 12 19.44 49.95 36.88
C GLN A 12 20.97 49.67 36.68
N ARG A 13 21.57 50.26 35.61
CA ARG A 13 22.90 50.98 35.43
C ARG A 13 24.24 50.28 35.81
N HIS A 14 25.44 50.49 35.23
CA HIS A 14 26.13 51.53 34.42
C HIS A 14 27.37 50.92 33.68
N GLY A 15 27.69 51.31 32.43
CA GLY A 15 28.94 52.01 31.98
C GLY A 15 30.17 51.09 31.66
N ARG A 16 31.14 51.33 30.75
CA ARG A 16 31.45 52.23 29.61
C ARG A 16 32.79 51.72 28.98
N GLU A 17 33.10 52.10 27.71
CA GLU A 17 34.42 52.03 26.99
C GLU A 17 34.87 50.65 26.42
N GLY A 18 35.50 50.48 25.24
CA GLY A 18 35.96 51.37 24.15
C GLY A 18 36.72 50.56 23.06
N HIS A 19 36.55 50.94 21.78
CA HIS A 19 37.33 50.73 20.54
C HIS A 19 38.25 49.49 20.30
N LYS A 20 38.04 48.79 19.15
CA LYS A 20 38.90 48.82 17.93
C LYS A 20 38.56 47.66 16.96
N LEU A 21 38.33 47.97 15.68
CA LEU A 21 38.45 47.04 14.56
C LEU A 21 39.92 46.95 14.10
N PRO A 22 40.33 45.80 13.56
CA PRO A 22 40.89 45.85 12.21
C PRO A 22 40.40 44.71 11.29
N GLU A 23 40.43 45.01 10.00
CA GLU A 23 40.09 44.14 8.88
C GLU A 23 41.06 42.96 8.73
N GLY A 24 40.52 41.81 8.32
CA GLY A 24 41.28 40.65 7.87
C GLY A 24 40.41 39.76 6.98
N ARG A 25 40.57 39.89 5.66
CA ARG A 25 40.01 38.98 4.65
C ARG A 25 40.49 37.54 4.94
N SER A 26 39.57 36.61 5.15
CA SER A 26 39.82 35.18 4.94
C SER A 26 38.61 34.55 4.24
N GLN A 27 38.90 33.83 3.16
CA GLN A 27 37.96 33.09 2.34
C GLN A 27 37.33 31.97 3.17
N ILE A 28 36.00 31.96 3.30
CA ILE A 28 35.26 30.84 3.89
C ILE A 28 34.75 29.98 2.74
N SER A 29 35.44 28.87 2.50
CA SER A 29 34.92 27.72 1.76
C SER A 29 33.78 27.10 2.57
N SER A 30 32.54 27.25 2.09
CA SER A 30 31.37 26.58 2.65
C SER A 30 31.33 25.12 2.20
N SER A 31 31.92 24.22 2.99
CA SER A 31 31.56 22.80 2.95
C SER A 31 30.19 22.62 3.62
N PRO A 32 29.22 21.91 3.02
CA PRO A 32 27.93 21.69 3.65
C PRO A 32 28.10 20.76 4.86
N ALA A 33 27.53 21.17 5.98
CA ALA A 33 27.53 20.40 7.22
C ALA A 33 26.92 19.01 6.99
N SER A 34 27.74 17.98 7.22
CA SER A 34 27.31 16.59 7.30
C SER A 34 26.33 16.41 8.46
N LEU A 35 25.18 15.81 8.17
CA LEU A 35 24.19 15.35 9.15
C LEU A 35 24.83 14.43 10.19
N PRO A 36 24.36 14.43 11.46
CA PRO A 36 24.90 13.57 12.50
C PRO A 36 24.64 12.09 12.16
N PRO A 37 25.61 11.19 12.38
CA PRO A 37 25.44 9.76 12.19
C PRO A 37 24.72 9.21 13.42
N ASN A 38 23.39 9.04 13.34
CA ASN A 38 22.54 8.13 14.13
C ASN A 38 21.08 8.61 14.14
N SER A 39 20.43 8.72 12.98
CA SER A 39 18.98 8.55 12.95
C SER A 39 18.70 7.05 13.07
N GLU A 40 18.49 6.59 14.31
CA GLU A 40 17.98 5.24 14.55
C GLU A 40 16.77 5.01 13.62
N GLN A 41 16.79 3.90 12.91
CA GLN A 41 15.67 3.49 12.06
C GLN A 41 14.40 3.51 12.92
N PRO A 42 13.26 3.99 12.42
CA PRO A 42 12.04 3.89 13.20
C PRO A 42 11.79 2.40 13.45
N ASN A 43 11.93 1.97 14.71
CA ASN A 43 11.83 0.58 15.10
C ASN A 43 10.43 0.33 15.68
N LEU A 44 9.69 -0.57 15.05
CA LEU A 44 8.40 -1.00 15.55
C LEU A 44 8.62 -1.90 16.78
N ARG A 45 8.58 -1.30 17.97
CA ARG A 45 8.74 -2.03 19.24
C ARG A 45 7.75 -3.20 19.32
N PRO A 46 8.19 -4.42 19.67
CA PRO A 46 7.28 -5.56 19.84
C PRO A 46 6.17 -5.27 20.85
N LEU A 47 4.97 -5.78 20.60
CA LEU A 47 3.89 -5.69 21.57
C LEU A 47 4.18 -6.63 22.76
N PRO A 48 3.83 -6.21 23.99
CA PRO A 48 4.01 -7.07 25.16
C PRO A 48 3.13 -8.31 25.04
N VAL A 49 3.73 -9.49 25.17
CA VAL A 49 3.00 -10.77 25.26
C VAL A 49 2.57 -10.97 26.71
N SER A 50 1.39 -10.44 27.07
CA SER A 50 0.91 -10.44 28.45
C SER A 50 -0.58 -10.74 28.54
N LEU A 51 -0.92 -11.75 29.37
CA LEU A 51 -2.30 -12.09 29.74
C LEU A 51 -3.07 -10.86 30.24
N THR A 52 -2.46 -10.10 31.15
CA THR A 52 -3.13 -8.96 31.77
C THR A 52 -3.30 -7.81 30.78
N ALA A 53 -2.38 -7.62 29.83
CA ALA A 53 -2.53 -6.62 28.78
C ALA A 53 -3.71 -6.95 27.86
N ASP A 54 -3.83 -8.21 27.43
CA ASP A 54 -4.92 -8.62 26.53
C ASP A 54 -6.28 -8.65 27.24
N MET A 55 -6.32 -8.98 28.53
CA MET A 55 -7.55 -8.80 29.33
C MET A 55 -7.95 -7.33 29.41
N ARG A 56 -7.01 -6.41 29.66
CA ARG A 56 -7.29 -4.96 29.70
C ARG A 56 -7.77 -4.42 28.36
N ASN A 57 -7.18 -4.88 27.26
CA ASN A 57 -7.63 -4.52 25.90
C ASN A 57 -9.10 -4.88 25.68
N VAL A 58 -9.50 -6.09 26.10
CA VAL A 58 -10.88 -6.57 25.99
C VAL A 58 -11.82 -5.83 26.95
N GLN A 59 -11.38 -5.55 28.17
CA GLN A 59 -12.14 -4.78 29.16
C GLN A 59 -12.35 -3.32 28.76
N ALA A 60 -11.44 -2.75 27.96
CA ALA A 60 -11.56 -1.38 27.44
C ALA A 60 -12.59 -1.26 26.29
N MET A 61 -13.11 -2.38 25.76
CA MET A 61 -14.12 -2.37 24.70
C MET A 61 -15.48 -1.97 25.25
N THR A 62 -16.09 -0.94 24.66
CA THR A 62 -17.41 -0.42 25.07
C THR A 62 -18.58 -1.29 24.62
N ASP A 63 -18.35 -2.15 23.64
CA ASP A 63 -19.42 -2.90 22.95
C ASP A 63 -19.82 -4.17 23.73
N ILE A 64 -19.03 -4.56 24.73
CA ILE A 64 -19.23 -5.77 25.53
C ILE A 64 -19.73 -5.36 26.92
N LYS A 65 -20.83 -5.97 27.37
CA LYS A 65 -21.47 -5.61 28.65
C LYS A 65 -21.55 -6.74 29.67
N THR A 66 -21.18 -7.97 29.28
CA THR A 66 -21.33 -9.16 30.14
C THR A 66 -19.99 -9.84 30.39
N HIS A 67 -19.82 -10.43 31.58
CA HIS A 67 -18.61 -11.20 31.91
C HIS A 67 -18.36 -12.35 30.93
N ILE A 68 -19.43 -13.03 30.49
CA ILE A 68 -19.35 -14.07 29.46
C ILE A 68 -18.88 -13.47 28.13
N GLY A 69 -19.37 -12.28 27.76
CA GLY A 69 -18.94 -11.56 26.58
C GLY A 69 -17.45 -11.24 26.61
N TYR A 70 -16.95 -10.74 27.74
CA TYR A 70 -15.52 -10.44 27.92
C TYR A 70 -14.66 -11.70 27.82
N ALA A 71 -15.07 -12.81 28.46
CA ALA A 71 -14.35 -14.07 28.34
C ALA A 71 -14.31 -14.58 26.88
N ARG A 72 -15.45 -14.52 26.18
CA ARG A 72 -15.56 -14.91 24.77
C ARG A 72 -14.73 -14.02 23.83
N ALA A 73 -14.63 -12.73 24.11
CA ALA A 73 -13.78 -11.80 23.38
C ALA A 73 -12.30 -12.09 23.62
N TRP A 74 -11.93 -12.33 24.87
CA TRP A 74 -10.56 -12.64 25.27
C TRP A 74 -10.06 -13.95 24.67
N VAL A 75 -10.89 -15.00 24.62
CA VAL A 75 -10.52 -16.26 23.93
C VAL A 75 -10.28 -16.02 22.45
N ARG A 76 -11.17 -15.27 21.77
CA ARG A 76 -10.99 -14.93 20.35
C ARG A 76 -9.74 -14.10 20.09
N LEU A 77 -9.49 -13.08 20.92
CA LEU A 77 -8.28 -12.27 20.82
C LEU A 77 -7.04 -13.14 21.00
N SER A 78 -7.05 -14.02 22.01
CA SER A 78 -5.94 -14.92 22.29
C SER A 78 -5.70 -15.94 21.17
N LEU A 79 -6.76 -16.45 20.52
CA LEU A 79 -6.64 -17.33 19.35
C LEU A 79 -6.06 -16.60 18.15
N GLU A 80 -6.59 -15.42 17.84
CA GLU A 80 -6.08 -14.56 16.76
C GLU A 80 -4.64 -14.14 17.00
N LYS A 81 -4.25 -13.93 18.27
CA LYS A 81 -2.86 -13.65 18.65
C LYS A 81 -1.95 -14.87 18.68
N LYS A 82 -2.48 -16.09 18.54
CA LYS A 82 -1.77 -17.37 18.74
C LYS A 82 -1.18 -17.53 20.15
N LEU A 83 -1.89 -17.01 21.15
CA LEU A 83 -1.45 -16.96 22.54
C LEU A 83 -2.38 -17.71 23.51
N LEU A 84 -3.50 -18.30 23.06
CA LEU A 84 -4.48 -18.92 23.97
C LEU A 84 -3.88 -19.96 24.92
N SER A 85 -3.12 -20.93 24.39
CA SER A 85 -2.44 -21.93 25.22
C SER A 85 -1.46 -21.28 26.21
N ARG A 86 -0.64 -20.33 25.74
CA ARG A 86 0.33 -19.62 26.59
C ARG A 86 -0.34 -18.84 27.71
N HIS A 87 -1.41 -18.11 27.40
CA HIS A 87 -2.12 -17.33 28.41
C HIS A 87 -2.82 -18.21 29.44
N LEU A 88 -3.46 -19.30 29.02
CA LEU A 88 -4.08 -20.25 29.95
C LEU A 88 -3.01 -20.94 30.80
N ARG A 89 -1.86 -21.30 30.24
CA ARG A 89 -0.71 -21.81 31.01
C ARG A 89 -0.26 -20.81 32.08
N THR A 90 -0.14 -19.53 31.74
CA THR A 90 0.18 -18.48 32.72
C THR A 90 -0.89 -18.36 33.79
N LEU A 91 -2.17 -18.32 33.43
CA LEU A 91 -3.28 -18.23 34.38
C LEU A 91 -3.32 -19.44 35.34
N LEU A 92 -3.10 -20.64 34.80
CA LEU A 92 -3.19 -21.90 35.54
C LEU A 92 -1.91 -22.25 36.31
N SER A 93 -0.83 -21.48 36.17
CA SER A 93 0.37 -21.63 36.99
C SER A 93 0.18 -21.15 38.44
N ASP A 94 -0.81 -20.29 38.70
CA ASP A 94 -1.13 -19.83 40.06
C ASP A 94 -1.91 -20.90 40.83
N SER A 95 -1.16 -21.81 41.45
CA SER A 95 -1.72 -22.90 42.24
C SER A 95 -2.51 -22.43 43.46
N ALA A 96 -2.18 -21.27 44.04
CA ALA A 96 -2.88 -20.74 45.20
C ALA A 96 -4.28 -20.25 44.81
N LEU A 97 -4.36 -19.50 43.71
CA LEU A 97 -5.63 -19.06 43.13
C LEU A 97 -6.51 -20.26 42.77
N LEU A 98 -5.94 -21.27 42.09
CA LEU A 98 -6.70 -22.48 41.73
C LEU A 98 -7.25 -23.23 42.95
N ARG A 99 -6.46 -23.37 44.03
CA ARG A 99 -6.92 -24.02 45.26
C ARG A 99 -8.05 -23.25 45.95
N SER A 100 -8.05 -21.92 45.86
CA SER A 100 -9.09 -21.08 46.45
C SER A 100 -10.41 -21.10 45.68
N GLN A 101 -10.37 -21.30 44.35
CA GLN A 101 -11.54 -21.21 43.48
C GLN A 101 -12.10 -22.58 43.05
N TYR A 102 -11.29 -23.63 43.03
CA TYR A 102 -11.67 -24.94 42.51
C TYR A 102 -11.49 -26.08 43.52
N LYS A 103 -12.45 -27.00 43.54
CA LYS A 103 -12.38 -28.25 44.32
C LYS A 103 -11.22 -29.14 43.83
N ARG A 104 -10.69 -30.01 44.70
CA ARG A 104 -9.51 -30.85 44.41
C ARG A 104 -9.66 -31.76 43.18
N TYR A 105 -10.88 -32.19 42.88
CA TYR A 105 -11.21 -33.05 41.73
C TYR A 105 -11.61 -32.26 40.47
N ALA A 106 -11.52 -30.93 40.48
CA ALA A 106 -11.85 -30.12 39.32
C ALA A 106 -10.81 -30.33 38.22
N PHE A 107 -11.26 -30.30 36.96
CA PHE A 107 -10.43 -30.44 35.77
C PHE A 107 -9.14 -29.60 35.81
N LEU A 108 -9.26 -28.31 36.15
CA LEU A 108 -8.12 -27.37 36.20
C LEU A 108 -7.10 -27.66 37.31
N ARG A 109 -7.41 -28.55 38.25
CA ARG A 109 -6.52 -28.96 39.35
C ARG A 109 -5.94 -30.37 39.14
N CYS A 110 -6.34 -31.06 38.07
CA CYS A 110 -5.75 -32.34 37.69
C CYS A 110 -4.63 -32.08 36.68
N GLU A 111 -3.39 -32.38 37.06
CA GLU A 111 -2.19 -31.95 36.31
C GLU A 111 -2.11 -32.59 34.93
N ASP A 112 -2.42 -33.88 34.81
CA ASP A 112 -2.31 -34.62 33.55
C ASP A 112 -3.32 -34.12 32.51
N GLU A 113 -4.58 -33.95 32.90
CA GLU A 113 -5.66 -33.45 32.06
C GLU A 113 -5.45 -31.98 31.68
N LYS A 114 -4.96 -31.17 32.63
CA LYS A 114 -4.59 -29.77 32.40
C LYS A 114 -3.49 -29.66 31.35
N GLU A 115 -2.43 -30.45 31.45
CA GLU A 115 -1.34 -30.41 30.47
C GLU A 115 -1.81 -30.88 29.10
N GLN A 116 -2.55 -31.99 29.01
CA GLN A 116 -3.14 -32.46 27.75
C GLN A 116 -4.02 -31.40 27.10
N PHE A 117 -4.86 -30.72 27.87
CA PHE A 117 -5.68 -29.61 27.40
C PHE A 117 -4.84 -28.46 26.81
N LEU A 118 -3.79 -28.04 27.52
CA LEU A 118 -2.89 -26.97 27.04
C LEU A 118 -2.15 -27.38 25.76
N TYR A 119 -1.76 -28.65 25.63
CA TYR A 119 -1.16 -29.20 24.40
C TYR A 119 -2.14 -29.18 23.22
N HIS A 120 -3.39 -29.61 23.44
CA HIS A 120 -4.42 -29.53 22.39
C HIS A 120 -4.69 -28.09 21.95
N LEU A 121 -4.63 -27.12 22.85
CA LEU A 121 -4.76 -25.70 22.47
C LEU A 121 -3.55 -25.16 21.72
N LEU A 122 -2.36 -25.73 21.91
CA LEU A 122 -1.16 -25.30 21.21
C LEU A 122 -1.25 -25.60 19.70
N THR A 123 -1.91 -26.69 19.31
CA THR A 123 -2.09 -27.06 17.90
C THR A 123 -2.89 -26.01 17.12
N LEU A 124 -3.72 -25.21 17.80
CA LEU A 124 -4.47 -24.12 17.18
C LEU A 124 -3.56 -23.01 16.64
N ASN A 125 -2.31 -22.89 17.11
CA ASN A 125 -1.37 -21.88 16.59
C ASN A 125 -0.97 -22.12 15.13
N ALA A 126 -1.21 -23.32 14.59
CA ALA A 126 -0.94 -23.64 13.19
C ALA A 126 -1.88 -22.91 12.20
N VAL A 127 -2.98 -22.32 12.68
CA VAL A 127 -3.98 -21.65 11.85
C VAL A 127 -3.99 -20.15 12.15
N ASP A 128 -4.05 -19.31 11.11
CA ASP A 128 -4.30 -17.87 11.28
C ASP A 128 -5.79 -17.60 11.45
N TYR A 129 -6.17 -17.20 12.65
CA TYR A 129 -7.54 -16.80 12.98
C TYR A 129 -7.71 -15.28 12.86
N PHE A 130 -8.85 -14.87 12.32
CA PHE A 130 -9.34 -13.48 12.35
C PHE A 130 -10.63 -13.37 13.16
N CYS A 131 -10.82 -14.27 14.13
CA CYS A 131 -12.09 -14.42 14.82
C CYS A 131 -12.43 -13.25 15.74
N PHE A 132 -11.45 -12.55 16.31
CA PHE A 132 -11.69 -11.32 17.06
C PHE A 132 -12.02 -10.19 16.08
N THR A 133 -11.15 -9.99 15.07
CA THR A 133 -11.30 -8.95 14.05
C THR A 133 -12.65 -9.03 13.33
N ASN A 134 -13.10 -10.23 12.96
CA ASN A 134 -14.36 -10.40 12.22
C ASN A 134 -15.61 -10.37 13.11
N THR A 135 -15.46 -10.59 14.43
CA THR A 135 -16.61 -10.53 15.36
C THR A 135 -16.87 -9.10 15.83
N TYR A 136 -15.82 -8.34 16.13
CA TYR A 136 -15.91 -7.02 16.76
C TYR A 136 -15.69 -5.90 15.75
N THR A 137 -16.54 -5.85 14.72
CA THR A 137 -16.44 -4.91 13.60
C THR A 137 -16.72 -3.45 14.00
N GLY A 138 -17.47 -3.23 15.08
CA GLY A 138 -17.81 -1.91 15.61
C GLY A 138 -16.75 -1.26 16.48
N THR A 139 -15.81 -2.04 17.00
CA THR A 139 -14.89 -1.59 18.05
C THR A 139 -13.85 -0.63 17.50
N LYS A 140 -13.54 0.42 18.27
CA LYS A 140 -12.46 1.36 17.95
C LYS A 140 -11.10 0.77 18.35
N LEU A 141 -10.24 0.53 17.37
CA LEU A 141 -8.93 -0.07 17.55
C LEU A 141 -7.81 0.98 17.32
N PRO A 142 -6.72 0.93 18.08
CA PRO A 142 -5.51 1.70 17.84
C PRO A 142 -4.66 1.11 16.71
N TYR A 143 -4.30 1.92 15.73
CA TYR A 143 -3.40 1.58 14.63
C TYR A 143 -2.13 2.44 14.72
N ARG A 144 -0.98 1.78 14.78
CA ARG A 144 0.33 2.42 14.73
C ARG A 144 0.85 2.41 13.31
N VAL A 145 1.21 3.58 12.80
CA VAL A 145 1.80 3.76 11.47
C VAL A 145 3.26 4.13 11.65
N VAL A 146 4.14 3.44 10.92
CA VAL A 146 5.57 3.68 10.89
C VAL A 146 6.02 3.85 9.44
N ILE A 147 6.70 4.93 9.13
CA ILE A 147 7.10 5.32 7.79
C ILE A 147 8.61 5.18 7.68
N PHE A 148 9.07 4.41 6.71
CA PHE A 148 10.47 4.15 6.45
C PHE A 148 10.89 4.94 5.21
N PRO A 149 11.55 6.10 5.37
CA PRO A 149 12.05 6.87 4.25
C PRO A 149 13.39 6.33 3.74
N SER A 150 13.80 6.73 2.54
CA SER A 150 15.08 6.26 2.01
C SER A 150 16.29 6.93 2.67
N ARG A 151 17.28 6.11 3.01
CA ARG A 151 18.57 6.55 3.60
C ARG A 151 19.56 7.10 2.59
N LYS A 152 19.37 6.79 1.31
CA LYS A 152 20.34 7.10 0.24
C LYS A 152 20.20 8.53 -0.29
N THR A 153 19.16 9.25 0.12
CA THR A 153 18.83 10.57 -0.37
C THR A 153 18.65 11.52 0.80
N SER A 154 18.93 12.81 0.63
CA SER A 154 18.63 13.85 1.63
C SER A 154 17.13 14.10 1.82
N ALA A 155 16.27 13.23 1.29
CA ALA A 155 14.81 13.34 1.26
C ALA A 155 14.15 12.39 2.27
N ALA A 156 14.78 12.23 3.44
CA ALA A 156 14.26 11.39 4.52
C ALA A 156 12.96 11.96 5.12
N THR A 157 12.78 13.28 5.04
CA THR A 157 11.61 14.02 5.50
C THR A 157 11.10 14.95 4.42
N THR A 158 9.85 15.40 4.55
CA THR A 158 9.24 16.39 3.64
C THR A 158 8.80 17.62 4.43
N SER A 159 8.88 18.79 3.81
CA SER A 159 8.30 20.02 4.35
C SER A 159 6.79 20.14 4.12
N ALA A 160 6.25 19.32 3.22
CA ALA A 160 4.84 19.35 2.83
C ALA A 160 3.94 18.77 3.93
N ASN A 161 2.67 19.20 3.96
CA ASN A 161 1.70 18.56 4.84
C ASN A 161 1.32 17.21 4.22
N SER A 162 1.58 16.13 4.97
CA SER A 162 1.43 14.76 4.50
C SER A 162 0.33 14.02 5.27
N TRP A 163 -0.19 12.96 4.65
CA TRP A 163 -1.32 12.20 5.15
C TRP A 163 -1.24 10.74 4.72
N VAL A 164 -1.97 9.88 5.43
CA VAL A 164 -2.26 8.50 5.02
C VAL A 164 -3.76 8.23 5.04
N ALA A 165 -4.24 7.37 4.14
CA ALA A 165 -5.57 6.77 4.23
C ALA A 165 -5.41 5.25 4.18
N VAL A 166 -6.01 4.54 5.15
CA VAL A 166 -5.86 3.09 5.30
C VAL A 166 -7.19 2.42 5.00
N SER A 167 -7.16 1.40 4.16
CA SER A 167 -8.33 0.60 3.80
C SER A 167 -8.15 -0.86 4.20
N GLY A 168 -9.26 -1.50 4.53
CA GLY A 168 -9.32 -2.91 4.85
C GLY A 168 -10.70 -3.50 4.60
N THR A 169 -10.86 -4.78 4.89
CA THR A 169 -12.08 -5.55 4.56
C THR A 169 -13.36 -5.05 5.22
N LEU A 170 -13.28 -4.20 6.25
CA LEU A 170 -14.45 -3.67 6.96
C LEU A 170 -14.67 -2.17 6.76
N GLY A 171 -13.80 -1.49 6.00
CA GLY A 171 -13.92 -0.08 5.68
C GLY A 171 -12.60 0.61 5.46
N GLU A 172 -12.65 1.93 5.33
CA GLU A 172 -11.50 2.79 5.08
C GLU A 172 -11.53 4.03 5.99
N THR A 173 -10.37 4.63 6.19
CA THR A 173 -10.25 5.91 6.90
C THR A 173 -10.39 7.07 5.93
N SER A 174 -10.88 8.22 6.41
CA SER A 174 -10.56 9.49 5.76
C SER A 174 -9.04 9.76 5.84
N PRO A 175 -8.49 10.71 5.05
CA PRO A 175 -7.09 11.10 5.19
C PRO A 175 -6.74 11.48 6.63
N VAL A 176 -5.80 10.74 7.21
CA VAL A 176 -5.25 10.94 8.54
C VAL A 176 -3.97 11.76 8.39
N PRO A 177 -3.90 12.99 8.94
CA PRO A 177 -2.71 13.82 8.81
C PRO A 177 -1.53 13.20 9.56
N ILE A 178 -0.36 13.20 8.91
CA ILE A 178 0.90 12.81 9.53
C ILE A 178 1.43 14.03 10.29
N PRO A 179 1.73 13.94 11.60
CA PRO A 179 2.35 15.04 12.34
C PRO A 179 3.66 15.46 11.68
N ARG A 180 3.89 16.77 11.52
CA ARG A 180 5.09 17.29 10.83
C ARG A 180 6.37 16.75 11.45
N GLY A 181 7.23 16.18 10.61
CA GLY A 181 8.51 15.59 11.02
C GLY A 181 8.41 14.22 11.70
N ALA A 182 7.20 13.69 11.93
CA ALA A 182 7.03 12.37 12.51
C ALA A 182 7.15 11.26 11.45
N LEU A 183 7.89 10.21 11.78
CA LEU A 183 7.94 8.95 11.03
C LEU A 183 7.11 7.85 11.71
N GLU A 184 6.56 8.13 12.89
CA GLU A 184 5.74 7.21 13.65
C GLU A 184 4.59 7.97 14.32
N PHE A 185 3.37 7.44 14.23
CA PHE A 185 2.22 7.98 14.95
C PHE A 185 1.15 6.92 15.18
N LEU A 186 0.23 7.23 16.09
CA LEU A 186 -0.90 6.37 16.46
C LEU A 186 -2.21 7.09 16.14
N PHE A 187 -3.14 6.39 15.50
CA PHE A 187 -4.52 6.86 15.35
C PHE A 187 -5.52 5.79 15.81
N ARG A 188 -6.73 6.21 16.16
CA ARG A 188 -7.83 5.31 16.52
C ARG A 188 -8.92 5.38 15.47
N HIS A 189 -9.40 4.22 15.04
CA HIS A 189 -10.49 4.14 14.08
C HIS A 189 -11.38 2.93 14.39
N LYS A 190 -12.61 2.93 13.84
CA LYS A 190 -13.42 1.70 13.80
C LYS A 190 -12.60 0.59 13.15
N ASN A 191 -12.77 -0.64 13.63
CA ASN A 191 -12.09 -1.82 13.10
C ASN A 191 -12.16 -1.87 11.55
N LEU A 192 -10.98 -1.81 10.92
CA LEU A 192 -10.79 -1.81 9.47
C LEU A 192 -10.75 -3.23 8.91
N GLY A 193 -10.73 -4.25 9.76
CA GLY A 193 -10.62 -5.64 9.36
C GLY A 193 -9.19 -6.04 9.01
N ILE A 194 -9.06 -6.86 7.98
CA ILE A 194 -7.77 -7.20 7.36
C ILE A 194 -7.39 -6.03 6.47
N LEU A 195 -6.22 -5.42 6.71
CA LEU A 195 -5.78 -4.25 5.94
C LEU A 195 -5.39 -4.68 4.53
N THR A 196 -5.79 -3.89 3.54
CA THR A 196 -5.63 -4.21 2.11
C THR A 196 -4.75 -3.20 1.40
N THR A 197 -5.00 -1.91 1.61
CA THR A 197 -4.26 -0.84 0.94
C THR A 197 -3.98 0.33 1.88
N LEU A 198 -2.94 1.08 1.54
CA LEU A 198 -2.60 2.34 2.17
C LEU A 198 -2.29 3.36 1.10
N ARG A 199 -2.99 4.49 1.12
CA ARG A 199 -2.63 5.66 0.33
C ARG A 199 -1.78 6.59 1.17
N ILE A 200 -0.66 7.03 0.63
CA ILE A 200 0.22 8.02 1.26
C ILE A 200 0.40 9.20 0.31
N GLY A 201 0.34 10.42 0.81
CA GLY A 201 0.45 11.60 -0.04
C GLY A 201 0.79 12.87 0.73
N HIS A 202 0.99 13.95 -0.03
CA HIS A 202 1.23 15.28 0.51
C HIS A 202 0.71 16.39 -0.42
N ASP A 203 0.57 17.59 0.13
CA ASP A 203 0.07 18.78 -0.60
C ASP A 203 1.13 19.50 -1.47
N ASN A 204 2.37 19.02 -1.45
CA ASN A 204 3.52 19.56 -2.21
C ASN A 204 3.88 21.00 -1.80
N SER A 205 3.52 21.42 -0.59
CA SER A 205 3.88 22.71 -0.02
C SER A 205 5.28 22.76 0.59
N GLY A 206 5.76 23.97 0.87
CA GLY A 206 7.04 24.22 1.51
C GLY A 206 8.25 24.16 0.56
N PRO A 207 9.47 24.42 1.09
CA PRO A 207 10.68 24.56 0.28
C PRO A 207 11.26 23.23 -0.23
N SER A 208 10.91 22.10 0.41
CA SER A 208 11.44 20.77 0.08
C SER A 208 10.33 19.71 0.18
N PRO A 209 9.34 19.74 -0.75
CA PRO A 209 8.19 18.84 -0.69
C PRO A 209 8.51 17.39 -1.10
N LYS A 210 9.59 17.20 -1.88
CA LYS A 210 9.94 15.90 -2.47
C LYS A 210 10.30 14.88 -1.38
N TRP A 211 9.69 13.71 -1.45
CA TRP A 211 9.80 12.67 -0.42
C TRP A 211 10.04 11.30 -1.03
N MET A 212 11.05 10.57 -0.55
CA MET A 212 11.31 9.19 -0.99
C MET A 212 10.94 8.22 0.12
N VAL A 213 9.83 7.49 -0.06
CA VAL A 213 9.35 6.50 0.92
C VAL A 213 9.75 5.11 0.44
N GLU A 214 10.44 4.33 1.27
CA GLU A 214 10.77 2.94 0.96
C GLU A 214 9.58 2.03 1.24
N HIS A 215 8.97 2.14 2.41
CA HIS A 215 7.75 1.42 2.77
C HIS A 215 7.06 2.05 3.99
N VAL A 216 5.83 1.62 4.25
CA VAL A 216 5.06 1.97 5.45
C VAL A 216 4.67 0.68 6.15
N VAL A 217 4.68 0.67 7.47
CA VAL A 217 4.18 -0.44 8.29
C VAL A 217 3.01 0.05 9.10
N VAL A 218 1.92 -0.72 9.11
CA VAL A 218 0.76 -0.46 9.97
C VAL A 218 0.48 -1.66 10.86
N ARG A 219 0.44 -1.44 12.17
CA ARG A 219 0.11 -2.47 13.15
C ARG A 219 -1.16 -2.15 13.91
N ASN A 220 -2.05 -3.12 14.02
CA ASN A 220 -3.15 -3.09 14.98
C ASN A 220 -2.59 -3.37 16.38
N GLU A 221 -2.62 -2.39 17.28
CA GLU A 221 -1.98 -2.49 18.60
C GLU A 221 -2.74 -3.40 19.59
N VAL A 222 -3.93 -3.91 19.20
CA VAL A 222 -4.68 -4.91 19.99
C VAL A 222 -4.37 -6.32 19.53
N THR A 223 -4.56 -6.62 18.23
CA THR A 223 -4.37 -7.97 17.67
C THR A 223 -2.91 -8.28 17.33
N GLY A 224 -2.07 -7.26 17.19
CA GLY A 224 -0.68 -7.37 16.76
C GLY A 224 -0.48 -7.69 15.29
N HIS A 225 -1.55 -7.83 14.50
CA HIS A 225 -1.42 -7.96 13.05
C HIS A 225 -0.72 -6.73 12.48
N THR A 226 0.36 -6.99 11.75
CA THR A 226 1.26 -6.00 11.19
C THR A 226 1.27 -6.17 9.67
N TYR A 227 1.08 -5.08 8.95
CA TYR A 227 1.03 -5.08 7.50
C TYR A 227 2.13 -4.18 6.96
N LYS A 228 2.89 -4.69 5.99
CA LYS A 228 3.90 -3.92 5.25
C LYS A 228 3.28 -3.43 3.95
N PHE A 229 3.50 -2.16 3.65
CA PHE A 229 3.06 -1.48 2.44
C PHE A 229 4.32 -0.98 1.73
N PRO A 230 4.91 -1.79 0.84
CA PRO A 230 6.05 -1.36 0.04
C PRO A 230 5.71 -0.05 -0.70
N CYS A 231 6.63 0.93 -0.75
CA CYS A 231 6.51 2.17 -1.56
C CYS A 231 7.64 2.34 -2.61
N GLY A 232 8.89 2.37 -2.19
CA GLY A 232 10.09 2.39 -3.05
C GLY A 232 10.21 3.55 -4.04
N ARG A 233 9.45 4.64 -3.87
CA ARG A 233 9.25 5.67 -4.91
C ARG A 233 9.19 7.08 -4.35
N TRP A 234 9.41 8.04 -5.24
CA TRP A 234 9.31 9.46 -4.93
C TRP A 234 7.85 9.93 -4.90
N LEU A 235 7.55 10.87 -4.03
CA LEU A 235 6.37 11.70 -4.05
C LEU A 235 6.82 13.16 -4.20
N GLY A 236 6.31 13.86 -5.22
CA GLY A 236 6.64 15.27 -5.47
C GLY A 236 6.59 15.64 -6.94
N ARG A 237 6.24 16.89 -7.23
CA ARG A 237 6.27 17.42 -8.60
C ARG A 237 7.71 17.63 -9.11
N GLY A 238 7.93 17.37 -10.38
CA GLY A 238 9.21 17.47 -11.06
C GLY A 238 10.20 16.37 -10.68
N ILE A 239 9.72 15.24 -10.16
CA ILE A 239 10.53 14.05 -9.88
C ILE A 239 9.69 12.80 -10.15
N ASP A 240 10.35 11.75 -10.64
CA ASP A 240 9.69 10.49 -11.00
C ASP A 240 8.52 10.71 -12.00
N ASP A 241 7.32 10.24 -11.70
CA ASP A 241 6.11 10.37 -12.53
C ASP A 241 5.21 11.57 -12.13
N ASP A 242 5.79 12.56 -11.43
CA ASP A 242 5.14 13.76 -10.88
C ASP A 242 4.05 13.49 -9.83
N SER A 243 3.93 12.26 -9.33
CA SER A 243 2.92 11.87 -8.33
C SER A 243 3.19 12.51 -6.97
N THR A 244 2.18 13.10 -6.33
CA THR A 244 2.25 13.58 -4.93
C THR A 244 1.50 12.69 -3.95
N GLU A 245 0.93 11.60 -4.46
CA GLU A 245 0.33 10.51 -3.68
C GLU A 245 0.63 9.15 -4.30
N ARG A 246 0.57 8.07 -3.51
CA ARG A 246 0.72 6.69 -3.98
C ARG A 246 -0.20 5.76 -3.24
N LEU A 247 -0.83 4.85 -3.98
CA LEU A 247 -1.58 3.72 -3.44
C LEU A 247 -0.63 2.53 -3.29
N LEU A 248 -0.58 1.98 -2.09
CA LEU A 248 0.28 0.87 -1.72
C LEU A 248 -0.59 -0.32 -1.36
N VAL A 249 -0.20 -1.51 -1.79
CA VAL A 249 -0.88 -2.76 -1.42
C VAL A 249 -0.20 -3.35 -0.19
N GLY A 250 -1.02 -3.80 0.75
CA GLY A 250 -0.58 -4.34 2.04
C GLY A 250 -0.35 -5.83 2.00
N GLU A 251 0.72 -6.26 2.64
CA GLU A 251 1.05 -7.66 2.87
C GLU A 251 1.10 -7.92 4.38
N LEU A 252 0.42 -8.98 4.83
CA LEU A 252 0.47 -9.38 6.23
C LEU A 252 1.86 -9.91 6.56
N VAL A 253 2.51 -9.30 7.54
CA VAL A 253 3.81 -9.72 8.03
C VAL A 253 3.64 -10.98 8.89
N PRO A 254 4.35 -12.09 8.59
CA PRO A 254 4.37 -13.27 9.45
C PRO A 254 4.85 -12.93 10.86
N ARG A 255 4.22 -13.53 11.88
CA ARG A 255 4.44 -13.16 13.30
C ARG A 255 5.81 -13.59 13.86
N ASP A 256 6.52 -14.44 13.13
CA ASP A 256 7.83 -15.02 13.42
C ASP A 256 9.01 -14.16 12.94
N VAL A 257 8.75 -13.15 12.10
CA VAL A 257 9.77 -12.19 11.63
C VAL A 257 10.04 -11.16 12.74
N ASP A 258 11.28 -11.10 13.23
CA ASP A 258 11.69 -10.14 14.26
C ASP A 258 11.75 -8.70 13.70
N SER A 259 11.68 -7.69 14.57
CA SER A 259 11.74 -6.27 14.18
C SER A 259 13.01 -5.90 13.41
N ASP A 260 14.12 -6.61 13.67
CA ASP A 260 15.39 -6.44 12.95
C ASP A 260 15.37 -7.12 11.56
N GLU A 261 14.55 -8.17 11.37
CA GLU A 261 14.35 -8.86 10.10
C GLU A 261 13.30 -8.17 9.22
N LEU A 262 12.33 -7.47 9.81
CA LEU A 262 11.52 -6.46 9.11
C LEU A 262 12.40 -5.38 8.46
N VAL A 263 13.56 -5.09 9.06
CA VAL A 263 14.60 -4.17 8.58
C VAL A 263 15.60 -4.87 7.64
N GLU A 264 15.94 -6.15 7.85
CA GLU A 264 16.89 -6.91 7.00
C GLU A 264 16.29 -7.54 5.75
N THR A 265 14.99 -7.87 5.73
CA THR A 265 14.20 -8.05 4.50
C THR A 265 14.16 -6.76 3.65
N CYS A 266 14.78 -5.67 4.13
CA CYS A 266 15.04 -4.43 3.41
C CYS A 266 16.52 -4.21 3.02
N ARG A 267 17.42 -5.19 3.16
CA ARG A 267 18.76 -5.12 2.55
C ARG A 267 18.73 -5.71 1.13
N THR A 268 18.56 -4.79 0.18
CA THR A 268 18.63 -4.90 -1.30
C THR A 268 17.38 -5.36 -2.07
N PRO A 269 17.07 -4.69 -3.22
CA PRO A 269 15.71 -4.26 -3.60
C PRO A 269 15.26 -4.80 -5.00
N PRO A 270 14.24 -4.23 -5.68
CA PRO A 270 12.81 -4.62 -5.76
C PRO A 270 12.38 -5.00 -7.22
N PRO A 271 11.07 -5.03 -7.57
CA PRO A 271 10.63 -4.01 -8.53
C PRO A 271 9.22 -3.47 -8.25
N ARG A 272 9.10 -2.16 -8.07
CA ARG A 272 7.90 -1.41 -8.48
C ARG A 272 8.33 -0.36 -9.49
N CYS A 273 7.47 -0.12 -10.48
CA CYS A 273 7.72 0.58 -11.75
C CYS A 273 8.90 1.55 -11.70
N HIS A 274 9.89 1.25 -12.52
CA HIS A 274 11.19 1.90 -12.43
C HIS A 274 11.10 3.33 -12.92
N SER A 275 11.32 4.28 -12.01
CA SER A 275 11.63 5.65 -12.37
C SER A 275 12.84 5.65 -13.30
N PRO A 276 12.78 6.26 -14.50
CA PRO A 276 13.92 6.33 -15.41
C PRO A 276 15.09 7.18 -14.86
N SER A 277 14.89 7.82 -13.70
CA SER A 277 15.84 8.73 -13.04
C SER A 277 16.80 8.04 -12.06
N VAL A 278 16.62 6.74 -11.78
CA VAL A 278 17.50 5.99 -10.87
C VAL A 278 18.44 5.09 -11.70
N PRO A 279 19.78 5.20 -11.55
CA PRO A 279 20.73 4.34 -12.25
C PRO A 279 20.47 2.86 -11.95
N ARG A 280 20.39 2.03 -12.99
CA ARG A 280 20.22 0.56 -12.89
C ARG A 280 21.37 -0.08 -12.13
N ARG A 281 21.10 -1.03 -11.23
CA ARG A 281 22.12 -1.95 -10.71
C ARG A 281 22.22 -3.19 -11.61
N SER A 282 23.39 -3.84 -11.61
CA SER A 282 23.77 -4.92 -12.52
C SER A 282 23.02 -6.27 -12.32
N GLN A 283 22.05 -6.36 -11.40
CA GLN A 283 21.20 -7.54 -11.17
C GLN A 283 19.76 -7.39 -11.69
N ASP A 284 19.37 -6.19 -12.17
CA ASP A 284 18.01 -5.92 -12.69
C ASP A 284 17.96 -6.13 -14.22
N ALA A 285 18.07 -7.38 -14.66
CA ALA A 285 17.77 -7.70 -16.06
C ALA A 285 16.26 -7.52 -16.29
N ARG A 286 15.86 -6.80 -17.35
CA ARG A 286 14.46 -6.81 -17.78
C ARG A 286 14.04 -8.26 -18.00
N PRO A 287 12.85 -8.68 -17.51
CA PRO A 287 12.39 -10.04 -17.73
C PRO A 287 12.36 -10.33 -19.22
N SER A 288 12.78 -11.53 -19.59
CA SER A 288 12.69 -12.06 -20.94
C SER A 288 11.23 -12.18 -21.37
N LEU A 289 10.99 -12.25 -22.68
CA LEU A 289 9.65 -12.44 -23.23
C LEU A 289 8.94 -13.67 -22.63
N ALA A 290 9.67 -14.79 -22.48
CA ALA A 290 9.13 -16.02 -21.91
C ALA A 290 8.73 -15.86 -20.44
N GLU A 291 9.53 -15.15 -19.65
CA GLU A 291 9.20 -14.84 -18.25
C GLU A 291 7.96 -13.94 -18.17
N ILE A 292 7.83 -12.93 -19.03
CA ILE A 292 6.63 -12.06 -19.06
C ILE A 292 5.38 -12.86 -19.40
N GLN A 293 5.43 -13.75 -20.39
CA GLN A 293 4.30 -14.61 -20.73
C GLN A 293 3.93 -15.54 -19.56
N HIS A 294 4.91 -16.12 -18.87
CA HIS A 294 4.66 -16.97 -17.71
C HIS A 294 4.03 -16.19 -16.55
N MET A 295 4.58 -15.02 -16.20
CA MET A 295 4.04 -14.14 -15.15
C MET A 295 2.60 -13.72 -15.45
N LEU A 296 2.29 -13.34 -16.70
CA LEU A 296 0.92 -13.02 -17.12
C LEU A 296 -0.03 -14.20 -16.91
N GLY A 297 0.41 -15.41 -17.29
CA GLY A 297 -0.38 -16.63 -17.11
C GLY A 297 -0.66 -16.94 -15.65
N ASP A 298 0.34 -16.82 -14.79
CA ASP A 298 0.18 -17.08 -13.36
C ASP A 298 -0.71 -16.03 -12.67
N ALA A 299 -0.56 -14.75 -13.02
CA ALA A 299 -1.38 -13.67 -12.48
C ALA A 299 -2.85 -13.86 -12.86
N VAL A 300 -3.15 -14.08 -14.14
CA VAL A 300 -4.51 -14.31 -14.62
C VAL A 300 -5.10 -15.59 -14.01
N ASN A 301 -4.36 -16.70 -14.00
CA ASN A 301 -4.80 -17.95 -13.39
C ASN A 301 -5.12 -17.79 -11.90
N SER A 302 -4.32 -17.02 -11.17
CA SER A 302 -4.57 -16.74 -9.75
C SER A 302 -5.86 -15.93 -9.55
N ILE A 303 -6.12 -14.94 -10.40
CA ILE A 303 -7.37 -14.16 -10.38
C ILE A 303 -8.56 -15.06 -10.70
N VAL A 304 -8.49 -15.85 -11.77
CA VAL A 304 -9.56 -16.79 -12.17
C VAL A 304 -9.86 -17.78 -11.05
N LYS A 305 -8.83 -18.38 -10.44
CA LYS A 305 -8.99 -19.27 -9.27
C LYS A 305 -9.72 -18.56 -8.14
N LEU A 306 -9.33 -17.34 -7.79
CA LEU A 306 -10.01 -16.57 -6.74
C LEU A 306 -11.48 -16.31 -7.10
N LEU A 307 -11.77 -15.89 -8.33
CA LEU A 307 -13.13 -15.53 -8.76
C LEU A 307 -14.06 -16.76 -8.83
N TYR A 308 -13.54 -17.93 -9.22
CA TYR A 308 -14.28 -19.19 -9.09
C TYR A 308 -14.54 -19.58 -7.63
N HIS A 309 -13.52 -19.51 -6.76
CA HIS A 309 -13.66 -19.91 -5.36
C HIS A 309 -14.43 -18.90 -4.50
N ARG A 310 -14.52 -17.63 -4.90
CA ARG A 310 -15.31 -16.59 -4.18
C ARG A 310 -16.81 -16.94 -4.13
N LYS A 311 -17.30 -17.79 -5.03
CA LYS A 311 -18.66 -18.36 -4.93
C LYS A 311 -18.82 -19.35 -3.77
N HIS A 312 -17.73 -19.90 -3.24
CA HIS A 312 -17.73 -21.00 -2.28
C HIS A 312 -16.95 -20.75 -0.98
N ASP A 313 -15.94 -19.86 -0.94
CA ASP A 313 -15.14 -19.62 0.28
C ASP A 313 -14.56 -18.19 0.40
N LYS A 314 -14.36 -17.74 1.65
CA LYS A 314 -13.83 -16.42 2.03
C LYS A 314 -12.35 -16.52 2.39
N GLU A 315 -11.48 -16.91 1.46
CA GLU A 315 -10.04 -17.04 1.76
C GLU A 315 -9.16 -15.87 1.28
N ARG A 316 -8.47 -15.32 2.30
CA ARG A 316 -7.07 -14.86 2.45
C ARG A 316 -6.34 -14.00 1.40
N SER A 317 -6.69 -13.95 0.12
CA SER A 317 -6.09 -12.99 -0.83
C SER A 317 -7.14 -12.02 -1.34
N THR A 318 -6.97 -10.74 -1.07
CA THR A 318 -7.85 -9.74 -1.67
C THR A 318 -7.54 -9.63 -3.16
N LEU A 319 -8.58 -9.51 -3.98
CA LEU A 319 -8.47 -9.25 -5.42
C LEU A 319 -7.51 -8.08 -5.71
N THR A 320 -7.47 -7.09 -4.82
CA THR A 320 -6.52 -5.98 -4.82
C THR A 320 -5.06 -6.44 -4.87
N LEU A 321 -4.67 -7.46 -4.11
CA LEU A 321 -3.30 -8.02 -4.14
C LEU A 321 -3.01 -8.72 -5.47
N LEU A 322 -3.96 -9.48 -6.00
CA LEU A 322 -3.78 -10.17 -7.29
C LEU A 322 -3.75 -9.21 -8.48
N LEU A 323 -4.43 -8.06 -8.39
CA LEU A 323 -4.40 -7.02 -9.41
C LEU A 323 -3.15 -6.14 -9.28
N CYS A 324 -2.89 -5.59 -8.09
CA CYS A 324 -1.94 -4.49 -7.87
C CYS A 324 -0.72 -4.87 -6.99
N GLY A 325 -0.62 -6.10 -6.52
CA GLY A 325 0.56 -6.59 -5.78
C GLY A 325 1.80 -6.70 -6.66
N GLU A 326 2.95 -7.06 -6.07
CA GLU A 326 4.24 -7.09 -6.76
C GLU A 326 4.27 -8.07 -7.95
N THR A 327 3.55 -9.18 -7.85
CA THR A 327 3.36 -10.16 -8.94
C THR A 327 1.96 -10.09 -9.55
N GLY A 328 1.26 -8.97 -9.35
CA GLY A 328 -0.11 -8.79 -9.79
C GLY A 328 -0.25 -8.51 -11.29
N LEU A 329 -1.49 -8.56 -11.77
CA LEU A 329 -1.81 -8.34 -13.19
C LEU A 329 -1.31 -7.00 -13.73
N VAL A 330 -1.41 -5.92 -12.94
CA VAL A 330 -0.96 -4.57 -13.35
C VAL A 330 0.54 -4.58 -13.65
N TYR A 331 1.35 -5.18 -12.79
CA TYR A 331 2.79 -5.28 -13.00
C TYR A 331 3.12 -6.13 -14.23
N CYS A 332 2.46 -7.28 -14.38
CA CYS A 332 2.68 -8.16 -15.53
C CYS A 332 2.34 -7.47 -16.86
N LEU A 333 1.23 -6.74 -16.90
CA LEU A 333 0.84 -5.94 -18.07
C LEU A 333 1.81 -4.80 -18.32
N GLU A 334 2.26 -4.11 -17.28
CA GLU A 334 3.29 -3.07 -17.43
C GLU A 334 4.54 -3.62 -18.14
N GLN A 335 5.05 -4.78 -17.72
CA GLN A 335 6.22 -5.40 -18.38
C GLN A 335 5.93 -5.74 -19.84
N ALA A 336 4.73 -6.23 -20.16
CA ALA A 336 4.31 -6.49 -21.54
C ALA A 336 4.25 -5.21 -22.38
N PHE A 337 3.66 -4.13 -21.86
CA PHE A 337 3.59 -2.83 -22.53
C PHE A 337 4.94 -2.09 -22.58
N LEU A 338 5.89 -2.37 -21.68
CA LEU A 338 7.24 -1.81 -21.77
C LEU A 338 8.14 -2.55 -22.78
N THR A 339 7.76 -3.76 -23.16
CA THR A 339 8.51 -4.58 -24.11
C THR A 339 8.47 -3.96 -25.50
N GLY A 340 9.63 -3.57 -26.02
CA GLY A 340 9.75 -2.88 -27.31
C GLY A 340 9.23 -1.44 -27.29
N PHE A 341 8.93 -0.85 -26.13
CA PHE A 341 8.52 0.55 -26.03
C PHE A 341 9.72 1.49 -26.29
N LYS A 342 9.64 2.26 -27.38
CA LYS A 342 10.66 3.23 -27.79
C LYS A 342 10.56 4.46 -26.91
N SER A 343 11.20 4.41 -25.74
CA SER A 343 11.38 5.61 -24.91
C SER A 343 12.41 6.52 -25.57
N THR A 344 12.00 7.27 -26.61
CA THR A 344 12.82 8.34 -27.17
C THR A 344 12.85 9.48 -26.16
N ARG A 345 14.02 9.76 -25.58
CA ARG A 345 14.28 10.98 -24.81
C ARG A 345 14.29 12.19 -25.75
N LEU A 346 13.16 12.53 -26.33
CA LEU A 346 13.01 13.80 -27.04
C LEU A 346 13.06 14.92 -25.98
N PHE A 347 14.09 15.75 -26.07
CA PHE A 347 14.31 16.91 -25.19
C PHE A 347 14.50 16.59 -23.69
N GLY A 348 14.96 15.38 -23.34
CA GLY A 348 15.31 15.03 -21.96
C GLY A 348 14.14 14.72 -21.03
N ARG A 349 12.90 14.63 -21.54
CA ARG A 349 11.75 14.11 -20.77
C ARG A 349 11.62 12.60 -20.97
N ASN A 350 11.33 11.90 -19.89
CA ASN A 350 11.02 10.47 -19.96
C ASN A 350 9.58 10.27 -20.45
N LEU A 351 9.40 9.41 -21.45
CA LEU A 351 8.08 8.95 -21.88
C LEU A 351 7.61 7.80 -21.00
N TYR A 352 6.38 7.92 -20.50
CA TYR A 352 5.70 6.90 -19.70
C TYR A 352 4.64 6.19 -20.55
N LEU A 353 4.20 5.00 -20.12
CA LEU A 353 3.10 4.29 -20.78
C LEU A 353 1.86 5.16 -20.90
N TRP A 354 1.52 5.92 -19.85
CA TRP A 354 0.36 6.82 -19.89
C TRP A 354 0.41 7.84 -21.04
N ASP A 355 1.60 8.28 -21.46
CA ASP A 355 1.74 9.19 -22.61
C ASP A 355 1.33 8.51 -23.93
N TYR A 356 1.60 7.21 -24.07
CA TYR A 356 1.13 6.41 -25.19
C TYR A 356 -0.39 6.27 -25.18
N PHE A 357 -1.00 5.93 -24.04
CA PHE A 357 -2.46 5.79 -23.93
C PHE A 357 -3.18 7.11 -24.27
N LEU A 358 -2.61 8.25 -23.87
CA LEU A 358 -3.16 9.57 -24.18
C LEU A 358 -3.09 9.88 -25.69
N ARG A 359 -1.97 9.59 -26.35
CA ARG A 359 -1.82 9.78 -27.80
C ARG A 359 -2.72 8.85 -28.61
N ALA A 360 -2.82 7.58 -28.20
CA ALA A 360 -3.75 6.63 -28.83
C ALA A 360 -5.20 7.11 -28.70
N LYS A 361 -5.55 7.69 -27.55
CA LYS A 361 -6.86 8.31 -27.31
C LYS A 361 -7.15 9.47 -28.26
N GLU A 362 -6.19 10.38 -28.47
CA GLU A 362 -6.33 11.48 -29.44
C GLU A 362 -6.59 10.98 -30.86
N GLN A 363 -5.88 9.91 -31.29
CA GLN A 363 -6.11 9.29 -32.58
C GLN A 363 -7.51 8.66 -32.66
N PHE A 364 -7.94 7.92 -31.64
CA PHE A 364 -9.25 7.29 -31.63
C PHE A 364 -10.39 8.32 -31.64
N GLU A 365 -10.25 9.45 -30.93
CA GLU A 365 -11.20 10.56 -31.02
C GLU A 365 -11.28 11.12 -32.45
N ALA A 366 -10.15 11.29 -33.14
CA ALA A 366 -10.15 11.72 -34.54
C ALA A 366 -10.87 10.70 -35.46
N THR A 367 -10.62 9.40 -35.28
CA THR A 367 -11.30 8.34 -36.03
C THR A 367 -12.81 8.30 -35.77
N LEU A 368 -13.25 8.59 -34.55
CA LEU A 368 -14.67 8.62 -34.21
C LEU A 368 -15.39 9.83 -34.82
N LEU A 369 -14.70 10.94 -35.04
CA LEU A 369 -15.25 12.14 -35.68
C LEU A 369 -15.34 12.01 -37.20
N ASP A 370 -14.49 11.19 -37.83
CA ASP A 370 -14.44 10.98 -39.27
C ASP A 370 -15.54 10.02 -39.76
N SER A 371 -16.80 10.43 -39.61
CA SER A 371 -17.98 9.59 -39.87
C SER A 371 -18.35 9.39 -41.35
N ASP A 372 -17.64 10.02 -42.29
CA ASP A 372 -17.98 10.05 -43.73
C ASP A 372 -16.93 9.33 -44.63
N GLY A 373 -15.93 8.68 -44.05
CA GLY A 373 -14.90 7.93 -44.79
C GLY A 373 -15.29 6.50 -45.16
N ASP A 374 -14.70 5.96 -46.23
CA ASP A 374 -14.92 4.59 -46.75
C ASP A 374 -14.45 3.47 -45.77
N MET A 375 -13.85 3.85 -44.63
CA MET A 375 -13.29 2.99 -43.59
C MET A 375 -13.89 3.28 -42.20
N THR A 376 -15.21 3.46 -42.12
CA THR A 376 -15.86 3.62 -40.81
C THR A 376 -15.73 2.33 -39.97
N PRO A 377 -15.29 2.42 -38.70
CA PRO A 377 -15.17 1.25 -37.85
C PRO A 377 -16.53 0.56 -37.65
N HIS A 378 -16.51 -0.77 -37.49
CA HIS A 378 -17.72 -1.53 -37.17
C HIS A 378 -18.35 -0.99 -35.87
N PRO A 379 -19.69 -1.01 -35.69
CA PRO A 379 -20.34 -0.46 -34.49
C PRO A 379 -19.77 -0.96 -33.16
N SER A 380 -19.40 -2.25 -33.08
CA SER A 380 -18.76 -2.84 -31.90
C SER A 380 -17.38 -2.26 -31.62
N GLU A 381 -16.61 -1.94 -32.66
CA GLU A 381 -15.31 -1.30 -32.54
C GLU A 381 -15.46 0.15 -32.10
N LYS A 382 -16.42 0.89 -32.68
CA LYS A 382 -16.76 2.26 -32.22
C LYS A 382 -17.08 2.28 -30.72
N GLN A 383 -17.84 1.30 -30.22
CA GLN A 383 -18.15 1.20 -28.80
C GLN A 383 -16.89 1.03 -27.94
N ILE A 384 -15.97 0.14 -28.34
CA ILE A 384 -14.69 -0.08 -27.64
C ILE A 384 -13.87 1.22 -27.60
N LEU A 385 -13.79 1.94 -28.72
CA LEU A 385 -13.08 3.22 -28.81
C LEU A 385 -13.72 4.28 -27.89
N HIS A 386 -15.05 4.40 -27.89
CA HIS A 386 -15.75 5.32 -26.99
C HIS A 386 -15.48 4.99 -25.51
N CYS A 387 -15.58 3.71 -25.12
CA CYS A 387 -15.29 3.28 -23.75
C CYS A 387 -13.85 3.61 -23.35
N TYR A 388 -12.88 3.33 -24.23
CA TYR A 388 -11.48 3.67 -24.01
C TYR A 388 -11.27 5.19 -23.83
N CYS A 389 -11.80 6.01 -24.74
CA CYS A 389 -11.64 7.47 -24.68
C CYS A 389 -12.29 8.06 -23.44
N ASN A 390 -13.49 7.62 -23.08
CA ASN A 390 -14.19 8.03 -21.86
C ASN A 390 -13.36 7.69 -20.62
N LEU A 391 -12.82 6.48 -20.55
CA LEU A 391 -12.02 6.03 -19.42
C LEU A 391 -10.73 6.84 -19.26
N VAL A 392 -10.00 7.07 -20.36
CA VAL A 392 -8.78 7.89 -20.34
C VAL A 392 -9.07 9.33 -19.93
N ASN A 393 -10.17 9.91 -20.42
CA ASN A 393 -10.63 11.25 -20.02
C ASN A 393 -10.98 11.31 -18.52
N GLN A 394 -11.72 10.33 -18.01
CA GLN A 394 -12.11 10.27 -16.61
C GLN A 394 -10.90 10.14 -15.69
N ILE A 395 -9.93 9.29 -16.03
CA ILE A 395 -8.68 9.17 -15.26
C ILE A 395 -7.85 10.45 -15.34
N GLY A 396 -7.82 11.09 -16.51
CA GLY A 396 -7.14 12.36 -16.73
C GLY A 396 -7.69 13.50 -15.87
N SER A 397 -9.00 13.54 -15.65
CA SER A 397 -9.70 14.59 -14.90
C SER A 397 -9.78 14.34 -13.39
N THR A 398 -9.75 13.09 -12.94
CA THR A 398 -10.05 12.73 -11.54
C THR A 398 -8.99 13.18 -10.54
N SER A 399 -7.70 13.19 -10.90
CA SER A 399 -6.67 13.62 -9.94
C SER A 399 -5.41 14.19 -10.59
N HIS A 400 -5.04 15.39 -10.14
CA HIS A 400 -3.76 16.03 -10.43
C HIS A 400 -2.63 15.58 -9.49
N THR A 401 -2.95 14.86 -8.42
CA THR A 401 -1.95 14.31 -7.48
C THR A 401 -1.46 12.93 -7.93
N LEU A 402 -2.22 12.24 -8.77
CA LEU A 402 -1.86 10.95 -9.35
C LEU A 402 -0.87 11.12 -10.52
N GLY A 403 0.30 10.53 -10.36
CA GLY A 403 1.32 10.45 -11.40
C GLY A 403 0.94 9.49 -12.53
N LYS A 404 1.76 9.49 -13.58
CA LYS A 404 1.50 8.72 -14.81
C LYS A 404 1.41 7.22 -14.59
N ASP A 405 2.22 6.65 -13.69
CA ASP A 405 2.16 5.21 -13.40
C ASP A 405 0.91 4.84 -12.61
N GLY A 406 0.51 5.71 -11.68
CA GLY A 406 -0.75 5.56 -10.96
C GLY A 406 -1.96 5.61 -11.89
N LYS A 407 -1.92 6.45 -12.93
CA LYS A 407 -2.95 6.52 -13.98
C LYS A 407 -3.01 5.24 -14.81
N PHE A 408 -1.86 4.69 -15.19
CA PHE A 408 -1.80 3.39 -15.88
C PHE A 408 -2.36 2.25 -15.01
N GLN A 409 -1.96 2.16 -13.73
CA GLN A 409 -2.50 1.18 -12.80
C GLN A 409 -4.03 1.29 -12.68
N LEU A 410 -4.55 2.51 -12.51
CA LEU A 410 -5.98 2.78 -12.43
C LEU A 410 -6.70 2.37 -13.72
N PHE A 411 -6.11 2.68 -14.88
CA PHE A 411 -6.62 2.28 -16.19
C PHE A 411 -6.73 0.77 -16.32
N VAL A 412 -5.69 0.01 -15.99
CA VAL A 412 -5.73 -1.46 -16.03
C VAL A 412 -6.84 -2.01 -15.12
N CYS A 413 -6.97 -1.50 -13.89
CA CYS A 413 -8.01 -1.95 -12.97
C CYS A 413 -9.42 -1.69 -13.51
N LEU A 414 -9.65 -0.48 -14.04
CA LEU A 414 -10.95 -0.11 -14.59
C LEU A 414 -11.23 -0.87 -15.89
N CYS A 415 -10.25 -1.07 -16.77
CA CYS A 415 -10.40 -1.93 -17.94
C CYS A 415 -10.74 -3.38 -17.57
N ALA A 416 -10.21 -3.89 -16.45
CA ALA A 416 -10.57 -5.23 -15.96
C ALA A 416 -12.04 -5.28 -15.53
N ARG A 417 -12.51 -4.26 -14.78
CA ARG A 417 -13.91 -4.12 -14.37
C ARG A 417 -14.87 -3.96 -15.55
N GLU A 418 -14.50 -3.17 -16.55
CA GLU A 418 -15.34 -2.86 -17.71
C GLU A 418 -15.18 -3.88 -18.86
N HIS A 419 -14.50 -5.02 -18.64
CA HIS A 419 -14.23 -6.05 -19.66
C HIS A 419 -13.59 -5.50 -20.95
N LEU A 420 -12.68 -4.52 -20.79
CA LEU A 420 -12.05 -3.78 -21.88
C LEU A 420 -10.62 -4.26 -22.16
N LEU A 421 -9.98 -4.97 -21.21
CA LEU A 421 -8.56 -5.34 -21.28
C LEU A 421 -8.19 -6.09 -22.56
N SER A 422 -8.93 -7.15 -22.91
CA SER A 422 -8.73 -7.94 -24.12
C SER A 422 -9.14 -7.16 -25.39
N ARG A 423 -10.29 -6.49 -25.30
CA ARG A 423 -10.99 -5.88 -26.44
C ARG A 423 -10.26 -4.67 -27.02
N MET A 424 -9.56 -3.89 -26.18
CA MET A 424 -8.82 -2.72 -26.64
C MET A 424 -7.49 -3.05 -27.33
N LEU A 425 -6.96 -4.27 -27.18
CA LEU A 425 -5.64 -4.62 -27.74
C LEU A 425 -5.62 -4.57 -29.26
N THR A 426 -6.71 -5.00 -29.91
CA THR A 426 -6.79 -4.97 -31.38
C THR A 426 -6.78 -3.53 -31.90
N PRO A 427 -7.65 -2.61 -31.44
CA PRO A 427 -7.55 -1.19 -31.81
C PRO A 427 -6.19 -0.57 -31.50
N LEU A 428 -5.60 -0.88 -30.34
CA LEU A 428 -4.27 -0.38 -29.99
C LEU A 428 -3.18 -0.90 -30.94
N SER A 429 -3.24 -2.16 -31.38
CA SER A 429 -2.26 -2.71 -32.34
C SER A 429 -2.32 -2.04 -33.71
N LEU A 430 -3.51 -1.59 -34.13
CA LEU A 430 -3.76 -0.94 -35.42
C LEU A 430 -3.51 0.58 -35.39
N CYS A 431 -3.38 1.16 -34.19
CA CYS A 431 -3.13 2.57 -33.97
C CYS A 431 -1.76 2.99 -34.55
N CYS A 432 -1.70 4.14 -35.24
CA CYS A 432 -0.45 4.58 -35.87
C CYS A 432 0.59 4.99 -34.83
N VAL A 433 0.13 5.52 -33.69
CA VAL A 433 0.97 5.80 -32.51
C VAL A 433 1.73 4.55 -32.07
N THR A 434 1.16 3.34 -32.20
CA THR A 434 1.83 2.09 -31.87
C THR A 434 2.99 1.80 -32.83
N LEU A 435 2.83 2.06 -34.12
CA LEU A 435 3.91 1.91 -35.11
C LEU A 435 5.08 2.84 -34.81
N GLU A 436 4.78 4.06 -34.36
CA GLU A 436 5.76 5.07 -33.98
C GLU A 436 6.48 4.72 -32.67
N MET A 437 5.73 4.35 -31.64
CA MET A 437 6.23 4.23 -30.26
C MET A 437 6.68 2.82 -29.88
N TYR A 438 6.42 1.79 -30.70
CA TYR A 438 6.82 0.41 -30.40
C TYR A 438 7.68 -0.22 -31.51
N GLU A 439 8.58 -1.11 -31.09
CA GLU A 439 9.37 -2.01 -31.94
C GLU A 439 8.54 -3.24 -32.36
N GLU A 440 8.95 -3.90 -33.45
CA GLU A 440 8.19 -5.00 -34.08
C GLU A 440 8.03 -6.23 -33.18
N GLN A 441 8.98 -6.47 -32.30
CA GLN A 441 8.99 -7.58 -31.34
C GLN A 441 8.21 -7.28 -30.05
N SER A 442 7.47 -6.17 -29.98
CA SER A 442 6.57 -5.86 -28.86
C SER A 442 5.29 -6.71 -28.87
N PHE A 443 4.60 -6.77 -27.73
CA PHE A 443 3.32 -7.45 -27.61
C PHE A 443 2.23 -6.86 -28.51
N LEU A 444 2.28 -5.55 -28.81
CA LEU A 444 1.29 -4.88 -29.64
C LEU A 444 1.57 -5.00 -31.15
N ARG A 445 2.82 -5.27 -31.55
CA ARG A 445 3.20 -5.35 -32.97
C ARG A 445 3.44 -6.76 -33.49
N SER A 446 3.78 -7.71 -32.61
CA SER A 446 3.94 -9.11 -32.99
C SER A 446 2.59 -9.84 -32.97
N PRO A 447 2.11 -10.40 -34.11
CA PRO A 447 0.81 -11.08 -34.16
C PRO A 447 0.68 -12.24 -33.18
N THR A 448 1.76 -13.00 -32.96
CA THR A 448 1.79 -14.14 -32.04
C THR A 448 1.65 -13.68 -30.59
N LEU A 449 2.41 -12.64 -30.19
CA LEU A 449 2.36 -12.11 -28.83
C LEU A 449 1.04 -11.39 -28.54
N LEU A 450 0.51 -10.67 -29.53
CA LEU A 450 -0.80 -10.02 -29.44
C LEU A 450 -1.92 -11.05 -29.25
N THR A 451 -1.88 -12.15 -30.02
CA THR A 451 -2.85 -13.24 -29.90
C THR A 451 -2.78 -13.88 -28.52
N PHE A 452 -1.58 -14.17 -28.02
CA PHE A 452 -1.38 -14.68 -26.66
C PHE A 452 -1.95 -13.74 -25.60
N LEU A 453 -1.62 -12.45 -25.67
CA LEU A 453 -2.06 -11.45 -24.69
C LEU A 453 -3.58 -11.25 -24.72
N ARG A 454 -4.18 -11.31 -25.91
CA ARG A 454 -5.64 -11.23 -26.04
C ARG A 454 -6.32 -12.45 -25.41
N GLN A 455 -5.89 -13.66 -25.78
CA GLN A 455 -6.47 -14.91 -25.28
C GLN A 455 -6.35 -15.05 -23.76
N ILE A 456 -5.23 -14.64 -23.17
CA ILE A 456 -5.05 -14.74 -21.73
C ILE A 456 -5.97 -13.77 -20.99
N LEU A 457 -6.14 -12.55 -21.50
CA LEU A 457 -7.02 -11.55 -20.90
C LEU A 457 -8.51 -11.82 -21.15
N GLU A 458 -8.86 -12.45 -22.28
CA GLU A 458 -10.23 -12.90 -22.58
C GLU A 458 -10.76 -13.86 -21.51
N SER A 459 -9.89 -14.61 -20.83
CA SER A 459 -10.30 -15.49 -19.71
C SER A 459 -10.89 -14.73 -18.51
N LEU A 460 -10.65 -13.43 -18.39
CA LEU A 460 -11.25 -12.59 -17.35
C LEU A 460 -12.62 -12.03 -17.75
N ASP A 461 -12.98 -12.06 -19.03
CA ASP A 461 -14.20 -11.40 -19.55
C ASP A 461 -15.49 -12.06 -19.05
N GLU A 462 -15.43 -13.30 -18.55
CA GLU A 462 -16.58 -14.02 -17.98
C GLU A 462 -16.93 -13.61 -16.54
N PHE A 463 -16.07 -12.84 -15.86
CA PHE A 463 -16.20 -12.55 -14.44
C PHE A 463 -16.43 -11.07 -14.14
N ASP A 464 -17.43 -10.77 -13.32
CA ASP A 464 -17.65 -9.42 -12.79
C ASP A 464 -16.58 -9.06 -11.71
N ILE A 465 -15.68 -8.15 -12.06
CA ILE A 465 -14.55 -7.72 -11.22
C ILE A 465 -14.97 -6.50 -10.40
N VAL A 466 -15.37 -6.74 -9.15
CA VAL A 466 -15.67 -5.67 -8.19
C VAL A 466 -14.40 -5.14 -7.54
N LEU A 467 -14.04 -3.90 -7.88
CA LEU A 467 -12.87 -3.20 -7.33
C LEU A 467 -13.15 -2.58 -5.95
N GLU A 468 -12.11 -2.53 -5.11
CA GLU A 468 -12.13 -1.79 -3.85
C GLU A 468 -12.16 -0.28 -4.10
N ASN A 469 -12.89 0.49 -3.27
CA ASN A 469 -13.00 1.95 -3.40
C ASN A 469 -11.65 2.67 -3.37
N SER A 470 -10.70 2.13 -2.59
CA SER A 470 -9.33 2.65 -2.49
C SER A 470 -8.58 2.64 -3.82
N LEU A 471 -8.92 1.72 -4.73
CA LEU A 471 -8.35 1.63 -6.08
C LEU A 471 -8.94 2.69 -7.01
N THR A 472 -10.25 2.95 -6.94
CA THR A 472 -10.96 3.74 -7.96
C THR A 472 -10.84 5.26 -7.80
N GLN A 473 -10.30 5.78 -6.69
CA GLN A 473 -10.10 7.23 -6.49
C GLN A 473 -11.36 8.10 -6.65
N GLY A 474 -12.55 7.54 -6.39
CA GLY A 474 -13.80 8.27 -6.63
C GLY A 474 -14.27 8.32 -8.08
N ILE A 475 -13.59 7.61 -9.00
CA ILE A 475 -14.13 7.24 -10.31
C ILE A 475 -15.29 6.26 -10.06
N GLY A 476 -16.50 6.81 -9.96
CA GLY A 476 -17.74 6.05 -9.90
C GLY A 476 -17.85 5.12 -11.12
N GLY A 477 -18.42 3.94 -10.92
CA GLY A 477 -18.79 3.06 -12.02
C GLY A 477 -19.75 3.78 -12.96
N THR A 478 -19.48 3.75 -14.26
CA THR A 478 -20.51 4.00 -15.25
C THR A 478 -21.53 2.88 -15.09
N HIS A 479 -22.69 3.20 -14.52
CA HIS A 479 -23.85 2.31 -14.51
C HIS A 479 -24.40 2.10 -15.92
#